data_AF-A0A815TBV1-F1
#
_entry.id   AF-A0A815TBV1-F1
#
_cell.length_a   1.000
_cell.length_b   1.000
_cell.length_c   1.000
_cell.angle_alpha   90.00
_cell.angle_beta   90.00
_cell.angle_gamma   90.00
#
_symmetry.space_group_name_H-M   'P 1'
#
loop_
_entity.id
_entity.type
_entity.pdbx_description
1 polymer ?
#
loop_
_entity_poly.entity_id
_entity_poly.type
_entity_poly.pdbx_seq_one_letter_code
_entity_poly.pdbx_strand_id
1 'polypeptide(L)'
;MGGVSNAIASSARAAGVEIRTNCSVKHIDIRNSKVEGVVLENGEEIKGKIVASNATGYTTFKDLILNDVIQTNTELVELKRHILQMDYSSGTTKINLALSGLPNFLADPNKTNNEFQPHHQCTIHMNSESIPNLHTAYQEALNGKPSKHPLIEMVIPSTLDPTIAPKGCHVALLFTQYTPYRLPNGKQIEINDEYKENYYRTVINEIEQYAPGFEKLIIGRDMLFPSDLEEQFSLTGGNIFHDAWYYVQGGMGGVSNAIASSARAAGVEIRTNCSVKHIDIRNSKVEGVVLENGEGIKGKIVASNATGYTTFKDLILNDVIQTNAELVELKRHILQMDYSSGTTKINLALSGLPNFLADPNKTNNEFQPHHQCTIHMNSESIPNLHTAYQEALNGKPSKHPLIEMVIPSTLDPTIAPKGCHVALLFTQYTPYRLPNGKQIEINDEYKENYYRTVINEIEQYAPGFEKL
;
A
#
# COMPACT_ATOMS: atom_id res chain seq x y z
N MET A 1 -13.32 -2.32 -4.01
CA MET A 1 -12.20 -2.33 -5.00
C MET A 1 -12.58 -2.89 -6.38
N GLY A 2 -13.62 -3.72 -6.55
CA GLY A 2 -13.96 -4.33 -7.86
C GLY A 2 -14.18 -3.34 -9.03
N GLY A 3 -14.57 -2.09 -8.75
CA GLY A 3 -14.69 -1.03 -9.76
C GLY A 3 -13.39 -0.74 -10.52
N VAL A 4 -12.23 -0.78 -9.84
CA VAL A 4 -10.91 -0.56 -10.48
C VAL A 4 -10.59 -1.70 -11.46
N SER A 5 -10.72 -2.95 -11.02
CA SER A 5 -10.50 -4.12 -11.88
C SER A 5 -11.41 -4.12 -13.10
N ASN A 6 -12.69 -3.75 -12.92
CA ASN A 6 -13.64 -3.63 -14.02
C ASN A 6 -13.28 -2.50 -15.00
N ALA A 7 -12.78 -1.37 -14.50
CA ALA A 7 -12.30 -0.28 -15.34
C ALA A 7 -11.08 -0.69 -16.17
N ILE A 8 -10.11 -1.38 -15.56
CA ILE A 8 -8.93 -1.94 -16.24
C ILE A 8 -9.37 -2.92 -17.33
N ALA A 9 -10.25 -3.87 -17.00
CA ALA A 9 -10.78 -4.84 -17.96
C ALA A 9 -11.54 -4.18 -19.11
N SER A 10 -12.31 -3.12 -18.83
CA SER A 10 -13.03 -2.37 -19.86
C SER A 10 -12.08 -1.62 -20.80
N SER A 11 -11.03 -1.00 -20.25
CA SER A 11 -9.97 -0.36 -21.02
C SER A 11 -9.24 -1.36 -21.93
N ALA A 12 -8.88 -2.52 -21.40
CA ALA A 12 -8.24 -3.58 -22.18
C ALA A 12 -9.12 -4.04 -23.36
N ARG A 13 -10.41 -4.28 -23.11
CA ARG A 13 -11.36 -4.65 -24.18
C ARG A 13 -11.51 -3.56 -25.24
N ALA A 14 -11.54 -2.29 -24.84
CA ALA A 14 -11.57 -1.17 -25.78
C ALA A 14 -10.32 -1.11 -26.67
N ALA A 15 -9.17 -1.59 -26.18
CA ALA A 15 -7.94 -1.74 -26.94
C ALA A 15 -7.89 -3.02 -27.81
N GLY A 16 -8.97 -3.81 -27.85
CA GLY A 16 -9.08 -5.05 -28.62
C GLY A 16 -8.60 -6.30 -27.89
N VAL A 17 -8.35 -6.24 -26.58
CA VAL A 17 -7.98 -7.43 -25.79
C VAL A 17 -9.19 -8.33 -25.55
N GLU A 18 -9.04 -9.61 -25.85
CA GLU A 18 -9.99 -10.65 -25.43
C GLU A 18 -9.72 -11.08 -23.99
N ILE A 19 -10.75 -11.10 -23.15
CA ILE A 19 -10.67 -11.57 -21.76
C ILE A 19 -11.55 -12.80 -21.62
N ARG A 20 -10.92 -13.94 -21.33
CA ARG A 20 -11.59 -15.23 -21.13
C ARG A 20 -11.55 -15.61 -19.65
N THR A 21 -12.71 -15.87 -19.07
CA THR A 21 -12.86 -16.35 -17.67
C THR A 21 -13.18 -17.85 -17.65
N ASN A 22 -13.01 -18.50 -16.50
CA ASN A 22 -13.22 -19.96 -16.36
C ASN A 22 -12.36 -20.78 -17.34
N CYS A 23 -11.17 -20.28 -17.67
CA CYS A 23 -10.23 -20.86 -18.62
C CYS A 23 -8.89 -21.12 -17.90
N SER A 24 -8.87 -22.05 -16.95
CA SER A 24 -7.66 -22.39 -16.20
C SER A 24 -6.57 -22.92 -17.14
N VAL A 25 -5.37 -22.33 -17.02
CA VAL A 25 -4.19 -22.76 -17.78
C VAL A 25 -3.60 -23.98 -17.09
N LYS A 26 -3.42 -25.05 -17.86
CA LYS A 26 -2.78 -26.29 -17.41
C LYS A 26 -1.25 -26.18 -17.44
N HIS A 27 -0.70 -25.69 -18.54
CA HIS A 27 0.75 -25.42 -18.67
C HIS A 27 1.04 -24.41 -19.79
N ILE A 28 2.24 -23.84 -19.75
CA ILE A 28 2.82 -23.02 -20.81
C ILE A 28 3.53 -23.95 -21.79
N ASP A 29 3.18 -23.87 -23.07
CA ASP A 29 3.81 -24.69 -24.12
C ASP A 29 5.15 -24.06 -24.54
N ILE A 30 6.24 -24.80 -24.31
CA ILE A 30 7.61 -24.37 -24.61
C ILE A 30 8.27 -25.45 -25.45
N ARG A 31 8.67 -25.10 -26.68
CA ARG A 31 9.33 -26.01 -27.64
C ARG A 31 10.62 -25.36 -28.14
N ASN A 32 11.71 -26.12 -28.18
CA ASN A 32 13.03 -25.61 -28.60
C ASN A 32 13.43 -24.31 -27.89
N SER A 33 13.18 -24.25 -26.58
CA SER A 33 13.42 -23.08 -25.71
C SER A 33 12.66 -21.82 -26.12
N LYS A 34 11.52 -21.95 -26.80
CA LYS A 34 10.63 -20.85 -27.17
C LYS A 34 9.21 -21.14 -26.71
N VAL A 35 8.54 -20.12 -26.19
CA VAL A 35 7.12 -20.18 -25.87
C VAL A 35 6.31 -20.21 -27.17
N GLU A 36 5.39 -21.15 -27.27
CA GLU A 36 4.44 -21.28 -28.39
C GLU A 36 3.01 -20.88 -27.98
N GLY A 37 2.73 -20.79 -26.68
CA GLY A 37 1.43 -20.42 -26.15
C GLY A 37 1.14 -21.03 -24.78
N VAL A 38 -0.14 -21.27 -24.51
CA VAL A 38 -0.63 -21.95 -23.30
C VAL A 38 -1.64 -23.03 -23.67
N VAL A 39 -1.69 -24.09 -22.86
CA VAL A 39 -2.70 -25.15 -22.96
C VAL A 39 -3.63 -25.05 -21.76
N LEU A 40 -4.93 -25.02 -22.02
CA LEU A 40 -5.96 -24.97 -20.98
C LEU A 40 -6.27 -26.37 -20.42
N GLU A 41 -6.92 -26.44 -19.26
CA GLU A 41 -7.31 -27.72 -18.63
C GLU A 41 -8.27 -28.56 -19.49
N ASN A 42 -9.09 -27.90 -20.33
CA ASN A 42 -9.98 -28.58 -21.28
C ASN A 42 -9.25 -29.12 -22.53
N GLY A 43 -7.92 -28.93 -22.63
CA GLY A 43 -7.09 -29.34 -23.76
C GLY A 43 -7.01 -28.34 -24.91
N GLU A 44 -7.69 -27.19 -24.82
CA GLU A 44 -7.59 -26.13 -25.83
C GLU A 44 -6.19 -25.49 -25.82
N GLU A 45 -5.61 -25.28 -27.00
CA GLU A 45 -4.32 -24.61 -27.17
C GLU A 45 -4.53 -23.17 -27.64
N ILE A 46 -3.98 -22.21 -26.90
CA ILE A 46 -3.96 -20.79 -27.28
C ILE A 46 -2.54 -20.42 -27.67
N LYS A 47 -2.32 -20.15 -28.96
CA LYS A 47 -1.01 -19.79 -29.50
C LYS A 47 -0.63 -18.35 -29.19
N GLY A 48 0.63 -18.12 -28.83
CA GLY A 48 1.15 -16.80 -28.53
C GLY A 48 2.67 -16.77 -28.59
N LYS A 49 3.24 -15.68 -29.13
CA LYS A 49 4.70 -15.49 -29.18
C LYS A 49 5.30 -15.08 -27.84
N ILE A 50 4.47 -14.58 -26.94
CA ILE A 50 4.83 -14.07 -25.61
C ILE A 50 3.74 -14.56 -24.65
N VAL A 51 4.17 -15.06 -23.50
CA VAL A 51 3.30 -15.37 -22.36
C VAL A 51 3.80 -14.57 -21.17
N ALA A 52 2.93 -13.75 -20.59
CA ALA A 52 3.19 -13.03 -19.34
C ALA A 52 2.28 -13.64 -18.26
N SER A 53 2.88 -14.26 -17.25
CA SER A 53 2.14 -14.88 -16.14
C SER A 53 1.95 -13.88 -15.00
N ASN A 54 0.71 -13.71 -14.56
CA ASN A 54 0.37 -12.99 -13.33
C ASN A 54 0.07 -13.96 -12.16
N ALA A 55 0.24 -15.27 -12.36
CA ALA A 55 0.22 -16.21 -11.24
C ALA A 55 1.48 -16.02 -10.38
N THR A 56 1.47 -16.56 -9.15
CA THR A 56 2.67 -16.55 -8.30
C THR A 56 3.86 -17.16 -9.03
N GLY A 57 5.07 -16.70 -8.68
CA GLY A 57 6.30 -17.33 -9.15
C GLY A 57 6.28 -18.84 -8.85
N TYR A 58 5.81 -19.20 -7.65
CA TYR A 58 5.61 -20.58 -7.24
C TYR A 58 4.72 -21.36 -8.23
N THR A 59 3.48 -20.94 -8.48
CA THR A 59 2.57 -21.62 -9.39
C THR A 59 3.11 -21.65 -10.82
N THR A 60 3.69 -20.54 -11.29
CA THR A 60 4.25 -20.47 -12.65
C THR A 60 5.38 -21.49 -12.83
N PHE A 61 6.36 -21.53 -11.93
CA PHE A 61 7.53 -22.41 -12.08
C PHE A 61 7.29 -23.85 -11.62
N LYS A 62 6.38 -24.08 -10.68
CA LYS A 62 6.04 -25.41 -10.19
C LYS A 62 5.05 -26.12 -11.10
N ASP A 63 3.95 -25.44 -11.42
CA ASP A 63 2.75 -26.08 -11.96
C ASP A 63 2.60 -25.78 -13.46
N LEU A 64 2.90 -24.55 -13.90
CA LEU A 64 2.68 -24.15 -15.30
C LEU A 64 3.86 -24.42 -16.25
N ILE A 65 5.09 -24.47 -15.76
CA ILE A 65 6.28 -24.80 -16.58
C ILE A 65 6.66 -26.27 -16.37
N LEU A 66 6.68 -27.05 -17.46
CA LEU A 66 7.06 -28.46 -17.43
C LEU A 66 8.54 -28.66 -17.03
N ASN A 67 8.81 -29.66 -16.20
CA ASN A 67 10.14 -29.89 -15.59
C ASN A 67 11.25 -30.16 -16.61
N ASP A 68 10.91 -30.86 -17.67
CA ASP A 68 11.75 -31.26 -18.80
C ASP A 68 12.32 -30.05 -19.56
N VAL A 69 11.60 -28.93 -19.60
CA VAL A 69 12.11 -27.67 -20.15
C VAL A 69 13.19 -27.08 -19.25
N ILE A 70 12.94 -27.07 -17.94
CA ILE A 70 13.82 -26.41 -16.95
C ILE A 70 15.13 -27.18 -16.78
N GLN A 71 15.10 -28.52 -16.77
CA GLN A 71 16.28 -29.36 -16.54
C GLN A 71 17.42 -29.13 -17.55
N THR A 72 17.13 -28.56 -18.72
CA THR A 72 18.13 -28.30 -19.76
C THR A 72 18.87 -26.97 -19.60
N ASN A 73 18.46 -26.11 -18.64
CA ASN A 73 19.05 -24.80 -18.41
C ASN A 73 19.38 -24.58 -16.92
N THR A 74 20.67 -24.57 -16.58
CA THR A 74 21.16 -24.45 -15.20
C THR A 74 20.66 -23.19 -14.50
N GLU A 75 20.58 -22.04 -15.19
CA GLU A 75 20.09 -20.79 -14.60
C GLU A 75 18.60 -20.90 -14.23
N LEU A 76 17.79 -21.52 -15.07
CA LEU A 76 16.36 -21.75 -14.78
C LEU A 76 16.16 -22.77 -13.66
N VAL A 77 17.01 -23.79 -13.57
CA VAL A 77 17.01 -24.74 -12.44
C VAL A 77 17.30 -23.99 -11.14
N GLU A 78 18.30 -23.12 -11.13
CA GLU A 78 18.66 -22.32 -9.96
C GLU A 78 17.55 -21.35 -9.59
N LEU A 79 17.01 -20.61 -10.56
CA LEU A 79 15.89 -19.70 -10.33
C LEU A 79 14.66 -20.42 -9.78
N LYS A 80 14.26 -21.55 -10.39
CA LYS A 80 13.15 -22.36 -9.88
C LYS A 80 13.39 -22.80 -8.43
N ARG A 81 14.60 -23.25 -8.10
CA ARG A 81 14.93 -23.66 -6.72
C ARG A 81 14.74 -22.51 -5.74
N HIS A 82 15.24 -21.31 -6.06
CA HIS A 82 15.07 -20.13 -5.22
C HIS A 82 13.59 -19.79 -5.05
N ILE A 83 12.85 -19.67 -6.15
CA ILE A 83 11.41 -19.36 -6.15
C ILE A 83 10.62 -20.36 -5.31
N LEU A 84 10.89 -21.66 -5.41
CA LEU A 84 10.16 -22.69 -4.66
C LEU A 84 10.51 -22.74 -3.17
N GLN A 85 11.63 -22.14 -2.77
CA GLN A 85 12.10 -22.09 -1.37
C GLN A 85 11.72 -20.78 -0.66
N MET A 86 11.18 -19.80 -1.39
CA MET A 86 10.65 -18.58 -0.79
C MET A 86 9.49 -18.90 0.17
N ASP A 87 9.37 -18.12 1.23
CA ASP A 87 8.23 -18.20 2.14
C ASP A 87 7.08 -17.38 1.57
N TYR A 88 6.03 -18.08 1.13
CA TYR A 88 4.80 -17.48 0.65
C TYR A 88 3.74 -17.42 1.74
N SER A 89 4.00 -17.91 2.96
CA SER A 89 2.97 -17.98 3.99
C SER A 89 2.57 -16.59 4.48
N SER A 90 1.26 -16.38 4.66
CA SER A 90 0.73 -15.16 5.31
C SER A 90 -0.10 -15.51 6.52
N GLY A 91 0.09 -14.70 7.56
CA GLY A 91 -0.67 -14.78 8.80
C GLY A 91 -2.04 -14.11 8.75
N THR A 92 -2.57 -13.77 7.57
CA THR A 92 -3.73 -12.88 7.44
C THR A 92 -5.04 -13.65 7.29
N THR A 93 -6.02 -13.38 8.15
CA THR A 93 -7.42 -13.78 7.94
C THR A 93 -8.24 -12.56 7.58
N LYS A 94 -9.13 -12.70 6.60
CA LYS A 94 -10.05 -11.64 6.18
C LYS A 94 -11.46 -11.94 6.67
N ILE A 95 -12.10 -10.97 7.32
CA ILE A 95 -13.49 -11.07 7.78
C ILE A 95 -14.28 -9.90 7.19
N ASN A 96 -15.32 -10.21 6.43
CA ASN A 96 -16.25 -9.23 5.87
C ASN A 96 -17.53 -9.24 6.72
N LEU A 97 -17.94 -8.10 7.25
CA LEU A 97 -19.15 -7.95 8.05
C LEU A 97 -20.12 -6.99 7.39
N ALA A 98 -21.39 -7.40 7.33
CA ALA A 98 -22.51 -6.51 7.08
C ALA A 98 -23.06 -6.04 8.43
N LEU A 99 -23.15 -4.73 8.62
CA LEU A 99 -23.59 -4.10 9.86
C LEU A 99 -24.91 -3.35 9.67
N SER A 100 -25.80 -3.39 10.66
CA SER A 100 -27.05 -2.63 10.72
C SER A 100 -26.87 -1.20 11.27
N GLY A 101 -25.64 -0.81 11.58
CA GLY A 101 -25.29 0.49 12.16
C GLY A 101 -23.78 0.62 12.34
N LEU A 102 -23.32 1.78 12.81
CA LEU A 102 -21.91 2.03 13.06
C LEU A 102 -21.51 1.59 14.49
N PRO A 103 -20.29 1.04 14.68
CA PRO A 103 -19.75 0.79 16.00
C PRO A 103 -19.68 2.08 16.83
N ASN A 104 -19.78 1.94 18.15
CA ASN A 104 -19.58 3.06 19.09
C ASN A 104 -18.33 2.77 19.93
N PHE A 105 -17.21 3.40 19.60
CA PHE A 105 -15.94 3.12 20.25
C PHE A 105 -15.81 3.86 21.58
N LEU A 106 -15.26 3.21 22.61
CA LEU A 106 -15.06 3.80 23.94
C LEU A 106 -14.08 4.97 23.92
N ALA A 107 -13.06 4.90 23.06
CA ALA A 107 -12.02 5.92 22.97
C ALA A 107 -12.49 7.23 22.31
N ASP A 108 -13.44 7.14 21.36
CA ASP A 108 -14.08 8.28 20.71
C ASP A 108 -15.57 7.97 20.47
N PRO A 109 -16.42 8.16 21.50
CA PRO A 109 -17.82 7.79 21.42
C PRO A 109 -18.61 8.61 20.41
N ASN A 110 -19.59 7.95 19.79
CA ASN A 110 -20.41 8.54 18.76
C ASN A 110 -21.24 9.72 19.30
N LYS A 111 -21.13 10.87 18.64
CA LYS A 111 -21.92 12.07 18.95
C LYS A 111 -23.37 11.94 18.50
N THR A 112 -23.62 11.18 17.43
CA THR A 112 -24.96 10.93 16.87
C THR A 112 -25.08 9.47 16.45
N ASN A 113 -26.31 8.93 16.45
CA ASN A 113 -26.54 7.50 16.20
C ASN A 113 -26.54 7.11 14.69
N ASN A 114 -26.73 8.07 13.78
CA ASN A 114 -27.01 7.80 12.37
C ASN A 114 -26.03 8.48 11.39
N GLU A 115 -25.01 9.16 11.89
CA GLU A 115 -24.01 9.80 11.04
C GLU A 115 -22.63 9.23 11.34
N PHE A 116 -21.89 8.93 10.27
CA PHE A 116 -20.49 8.60 10.42
C PHE A 116 -19.72 9.82 10.92
N GLN A 117 -18.58 9.53 11.54
CA GLN A 117 -17.70 10.50 12.18
C GLN A 117 -16.29 10.24 11.67
N PRO A 118 -15.34 11.18 11.87
CA PRO A 118 -14.00 11.05 11.28
C PRO A 118 -13.30 9.72 11.58
N HIS A 119 -13.46 9.17 12.79
CA HIS A 119 -12.88 7.87 13.17
C HIS A 119 -13.50 6.67 12.43
N HIS A 120 -14.71 6.79 11.89
CA HIS A 120 -15.33 5.77 11.03
C HIS A 120 -14.84 5.81 9.57
N GLN A 121 -14.03 6.81 9.22
CA GLN A 121 -13.53 7.04 7.85
C GLN A 121 -12.02 6.77 7.74
N CYS A 122 -11.39 6.23 8.78
CA CYS A 122 -9.98 5.87 8.80
C CYS A 122 -9.78 4.35 8.96
N THR A 123 -8.52 3.93 8.97
CA THR A 123 -8.14 2.60 9.45
C THR A 123 -8.19 2.59 10.97
N ILE A 124 -8.81 1.57 11.54
CA ILE A 124 -8.99 1.39 12.99
C ILE A 124 -8.15 0.17 13.38
N HIS A 125 -7.16 0.38 14.23
CA HIS A 125 -6.26 -0.67 14.69
C HIS A 125 -6.56 -0.99 16.15
N MET A 126 -6.73 -2.27 16.46
CA MET A 126 -6.97 -2.80 17.80
C MET A 126 -5.94 -3.87 18.13
N ASN A 127 -5.59 -4.02 19.41
CA ASN A 127 -4.52 -4.91 19.90
C ASN A 127 -3.11 -4.54 19.39
N SER A 128 -2.93 -3.30 18.91
CA SER A 128 -1.67 -2.78 18.38
C SER A 128 -0.96 -1.80 19.33
N GLU A 129 -1.42 -1.66 20.57
CA GLU A 129 -0.99 -0.62 21.50
C GLU A 129 0.39 -0.88 22.10
N SER A 130 0.91 -2.12 21.98
CA SER A 130 2.12 -2.57 22.64
C SER A 130 2.87 -3.60 21.80
N ILE A 131 4.18 -3.37 21.59
CA ILE A 131 5.07 -4.32 20.91
C ILE A 131 5.07 -5.70 21.60
N PRO A 132 5.13 -5.81 22.94
CA PRO A 132 4.92 -7.08 23.64
C PRO A 132 3.65 -7.83 23.24
N ASN A 133 2.51 -7.16 23.07
CA ASN A 133 1.26 -7.81 22.67
C ASN A 133 1.37 -8.42 21.26
N LEU A 134 1.89 -7.63 20.32
CA LEU A 134 2.15 -8.08 18.94
C LEU A 134 3.15 -9.25 18.91
N HIS A 135 4.20 -9.18 19.74
CA HIS A 135 5.17 -10.26 19.86
C HIS A 135 4.53 -11.53 20.41
N THR A 136 3.69 -11.45 21.44
CA THR A 136 2.95 -12.60 21.96
C THR A 136 2.06 -13.20 20.88
N ALA A 137 1.29 -12.39 20.15
CA ALA A 137 0.44 -12.86 19.07
C ALA A 137 1.24 -13.57 17.97
N TYR A 138 2.38 -13.01 17.58
CA TYR A 138 3.33 -13.63 16.67
C TYR A 138 3.85 -14.99 17.19
N GLN A 139 4.26 -15.07 18.45
CA GLN A 139 4.74 -16.32 19.06
C GLN A 139 3.65 -17.40 19.12
N GLU A 140 2.40 -17.02 19.40
CA GLU A 140 1.27 -17.96 19.38
C GLU A 140 1.08 -18.55 17.98
N ALA A 141 1.13 -17.71 16.93
CA ALA A 141 1.05 -18.15 15.55
C ALA A 141 2.21 -19.06 15.16
N LEU A 142 3.46 -18.74 15.54
CA LEU A 142 4.61 -19.63 15.33
C LEU A 142 4.41 -21.01 15.96
N ASN A 143 3.67 -21.08 17.07
CA ASN A 143 3.32 -22.33 17.74
C ASN A 143 2.06 -23.01 17.15
N GLY A 144 1.57 -22.54 16.00
CA GLY A 144 0.43 -23.12 15.29
C GLY A 144 -0.93 -22.82 15.94
N LYS A 145 -1.01 -21.78 16.79
CA LYS A 145 -2.27 -21.36 17.42
C LYS A 145 -2.64 -19.95 16.97
N PRO A 146 -3.92 -19.69 16.62
CA PRO A 146 -4.36 -18.32 16.42
C PRO A 146 -4.21 -17.55 17.73
N SER A 147 -3.83 -16.27 17.65
CA SER A 147 -3.68 -15.47 18.85
C SER A 147 -5.02 -15.25 19.56
N LYS A 148 -4.98 -15.18 20.88
CA LYS A 148 -6.14 -14.75 21.70
C LYS A 148 -6.40 -13.25 21.61
N HIS A 149 -5.37 -12.48 21.28
CA HIS A 149 -5.41 -11.04 21.09
C HIS A 149 -4.85 -10.71 19.70
N PRO A 150 -5.52 -11.15 18.62
CA PRO A 150 -5.03 -10.89 17.28
C PRO A 150 -4.99 -9.38 17.04
N LEU A 151 -3.98 -8.91 16.31
CA LEU A 151 -4.00 -7.56 15.74
C LEU A 151 -5.16 -7.50 14.75
N ILE A 152 -6.07 -6.53 14.95
CA ILE A 152 -7.25 -6.32 14.10
C ILE A 152 -7.12 -4.96 13.44
N GLU A 153 -7.03 -4.97 12.11
CA GLU A 153 -7.22 -3.78 11.28
C GLU A 153 -8.64 -3.79 10.72
N MET A 154 -9.42 -2.75 11.02
CA MET A 154 -10.79 -2.57 10.55
C MET A 154 -10.92 -1.32 9.69
N VAL A 155 -11.68 -1.43 8.60
CA VAL A 155 -12.14 -0.29 7.80
C VAL A 155 -13.64 -0.39 7.53
N ILE A 156 -14.32 0.76 7.44
CA ILE A 156 -15.76 0.84 7.16
C ILE A 156 -15.99 1.62 5.85
N PRO A 157 -15.63 1.07 4.68
CA PRO A 157 -15.60 1.82 3.42
C PRO A 157 -16.94 2.44 3.01
N SER A 158 -18.06 1.90 3.50
CA SER A 158 -19.40 2.44 3.24
C SER A 158 -19.64 3.85 3.79
N THR A 159 -18.77 4.35 4.68
CA THR A 159 -18.79 5.74 5.17
C THR A 159 -18.17 6.73 4.17
N LEU A 160 -17.46 6.22 3.16
CA LEU A 160 -16.85 6.98 2.08
C LEU A 160 -17.54 6.73 0.73
N ASP A 161 -18.02 5.51 0.51
CA ASP A 161 -18.77 5.11 -0.69
C ASP A 161 -20.13 4.53 -0.30
N PRO A 162 -21.22 5.31 -0.36
CA PRO A 162 -22.55 4.83 0.01
C PRO A 162 -23.13 3.80 -0.98
N THR A 163 -22.47 3.52 -2.11
CA THR A 163 -23.01 2.60 -3.12
C THR A 163 -22.80 1.13 -2.77
N ILE A 164 -21.95 0.83 -1.78
CA ILE A 164 -21.60 -0.54 -1.40
C ILE A 164 -22.42 -1.09 -0.22
N ALA A 165 -23.34 -0.31 0.33
CA ALA A 165 -24.24 -0.73 1.40
C ALA A 165 -25.63 -0.07 1.27
N PRO A 166 -26.72 -0.74 1.67
CA PRO A 166 -28.03 -0.10 1.79
C PRO A 166 -28.02 1.08 2.77
N LYS A 167 -28.95 2.03 2.61
CA LYS A 167 -29.07 3.19 3.50
C LYS A 167 -29.24 2.76 4.97
N GLY A 168 -28.36 3.26 5.83
CA GLY A 168 -28.34 2.94 7.26
C GLY A 168 -27.61 1.64 7.62
N CYS A 169 -27.17 0.87 6.62
CA CYS A 169 -26.32 -0.29 6.80
C CYS A 169 -24.87 0.06 6.41
N HIS A 170 -23.94 -0.74 6.90
CA HIS A 170 -22.52 -0.54 6.65
C HIS A 170 -21.81 -1.85 6.32
N VAL A 171 -20.72 -1.75 5.59
CA VAL A 171 -19.77 -2.87 5.40
C VAL A 171 -18.53 -2.55 6.21
N ALA A 172 -18.16 -3.45 7.12
CA ALA A 172 -16.89 -3.42 7.82
C ALA A 172 -16.01 -4.57 7.32
N LEU A 173 -14.77 -4.25 6.96
CA LEU A 173 -13.78 -5.21 6.49
C LEU A 173 -12.68 -5.29 7.54
N LEU A 174 -12.34 -6.51 7.96
CA LEU A 174 -11.33 -6.77 8.96
C LEU A 174 -10.22 -7.60 8.35
N PHE A 175 -8.98 -7.20 8.62
CA PHE A 175 -7.79 -8.00 8.43
C PHE A 175 -7.20 -8.30 9.80
N THR A 176 -7.15 -9.58 10.15
CA THR A 176 -6.56 -10.03 11.41
C THR A 176 -5.24 -10.72 11.14
N GLN A 177 -4.21 -10.34 11.88
CA GLN A 177 -2.87 -10.88 11.72
C GLN A 177 -2.61 -12.04 12.69
N TYR A 178 -1.54 -12.79 12.41
CA TYR A 178 -1.07 -13.93 13.21
C TYR A 178 -2.05 -15.11 13.25
N THR A 179 -2.73 -15.38 12.14
CA THR A 179 -3.41 -16.66 11.91
C THR A 179 -2.44 -17.63 11.27
N PRO A 180 -2.08 -18.74 11.93
CA PRO A 180 -1.10 -19.65 11.38
C PRO A 180 -1.60 -20.34 10.10
N TYR A 181 -0.75 -20.41 9.08
CA TYR A 181 -1.02 -21.15 7.83
C TYR A 181 -0.65 -22.64 7.96
N ARG A 182 0.42 -22.95 8.71
CA ARG A 182 0.89 -24.30 9.00
C ARG A 182 1.19 -24.47 10.49
N LEU A 183 1.12 -25.71 10.95
CA LEU A 183 1.61 -26.14 12.24
C LEU A 183 3.15 -26.12 12.28
N PRO A 184 3.78 -26.08 13.47
CA PRO A 184 5.25 -26.10 13.61
C PRO A 184 5.93 -27.32 12.97
N ASN A 185 5.20 -28.42 12.83
CA ASN A 185 5.66 -29.65 12.17
C ASN A 185 5.49 -29.61 10.63
N GLY A 186 5.11 -28.47 10.06
CA GLY A 186 4.92 -28.24 8.63
C GLY A 186 3.57 -28.72 8.06
N LYS A 187 2.72 -29.38 8.86
CA LYS A 187 1.39 -29.80 8.40
C LYS A 187 0.46 -28.60 8.24
N GLN A 188 -0.43 -28.65 7.26
CA GLN A 188 -1.48 -27.66 7.10
C GLN A 188 -2.44 -27.71 8.30
N ILE A 189 -2.95 -26.55 8.70
CA ILE A 189 -3.96 -26.46 9.75
C ILE A 189 -5.31 -26.85 9.15
N GLU A 190 -6.04 -27.69 9.88
CA GLU A 190 -7.40 -28.07 9.52
C GLU A 190 -8.37 -26.98 9.97
N ILE A 191 -9.07 -26.35 9.02
CA ILE A 191 -10.00 -25.25 9.28
C ILE A 191 -11.43 -25.76 9.09
N ASN A 192 -11.96 -26.37 10.15
CA ASN A 192 -13.35 -26.84 10.20
C ASN A 192 -14.30 -25.75 10.77
N ASP A 193 -15.61 -25.99 10.72
CA ASP A 193 -16.62 -25.01 11.17
C ASP A 193 -16.44 -24.59 12.64
N GLU A 194 -16.01 -25.50 13.50
CA GLU A 194 -15.72 -25.21 14.91
C GLU A 194 -14.54 -24.25 15.06
N TYR A 195 -13.46 -24.46 14.30
CA TYR A 195 -12.31 -23.55 14.27
C TYR A 195 -12.72 -22.17 13.76
N LYS A 196 -13.52 -22.11 12.68
CA LYS A 196 -14.03 -20.84 12.11
C LYS A 196 -14.87 -20.08 13.14
N GLU A 197 -15.77 -20.77 13.86
CA GLU A 197 -16.62 -20.14 14.88
C GLU A 197 -15.80 -19.68 16.10
N ASN A 198 -14.87 -20.50 16.60
CA ASN A 198 -14.01 -20.12 17.73
C ASN A 198 -13.13 -18.91 17.40
N TYR A 199 -12.57 -18.87 16.19
CA TYR A 199 -11.79 -17.74 15.71
C TYR A 199 -12.65 -16.47 15.61
N TYR A 200 -13.83 -16.57 14.98
CA TYR A 200 -14.79 -15.48 14.92
C TYR A 200 -15.12 -14.93 16.31
N ARG A 201 -15.46 -15.81 17.26
CA ARG A 201 -15.81 -15.41 18.63
C ARG A 201 -14.66 -14.67 19.30
N THR A 202 -13.44 -15.15 19.13
CA THR A 202 -12.24 -14.47 19.65
C THR A 202 -12.15 -13.05 19.10
N VAL A 203 -12.23 -12.87 17.78
CA VAL A 203 -12.14 -11.54 17.16
C VAL A 203 -13.28 -10.61 17.60
N ILE A 204 -14.53 -11.09 17.62
CA ILE A 204 -15.67 -10.26 18.03
C ILE A 204 -15.60 -9.89 19.51
N ASN A 205 -15.19 -10.82 20.38
CA ASN A 205 -15.03 -10.55 21.81
C ASN A 205 -13.96 -9.48 22.08
N GLU A 206 -12.89 -9.46 21.29
CA GLU A 206 -11.87 -8.40 21.36
C GLU A 206 -12.46 -7.07 20.91
N ILE A 207 -13.19 -7.01 19.79
CA ILE A 207 -13.84 -5.78 19.32
C ILE A 207 -14.86 -5.26 20.34
N GLU A 208 -15.61 -6.14 21.01
CA GLU A 208 -16.54 -5.77 22.09
C GLU A 208 -15.85 -5.02 23.24
N GLN A 209 -14.55 -5.25 23.50
CA GLN A 209 -13.80 -4.47 24.50
C GLN A 209 -13.60 -3.02 24.07
N TYR A 210 -13.52 -2.74 22.77
CA TYR A 210 -13.32 -1.40 22.22
C TYR A 210 -14.65 -0.72 21.84
N ALA A 211 -15.65 -1.50 21.42
CA ALA A 211 -16.95 -1.03 20.97
C ALA A 211 -18.09 -1.94 21.50
N PRO A 212 -18.50 -1.78 22.77
CA PRO A 212 -19.53 -2.61 23.36
C PRO A 212 -20.85 -2.58 22.57
N GLY A 213 -21.42 -3.77 22.33
CA GLY A 213 -22.62 -3.97 21.51
C GLY A 213 -22.37 -4.14 20.02
N PHE A 214 -21.10 -4.19 19.59
CA PHE A 214 -20.71 -4.43 18.20
C PHE A 214 -21.34 -5.69 17.60
N GLU A 215 -21.38 -6.80 18.35
CA GLU A 215 -21.92 -8.07 17.85
C GLU A 215 -23.38 -7.92 17.41
N LYS A 216 -24.16 -7.10 18.11
CA LYS A 216 -25.58 -6.85 17.80
C LYS A 216 -25.77 -6.10 16.49
N LEU A 217 -24.75 -5.42 16.00
CA LEU A 217 -24.78 -4.73 14.71
C LEU A 217 -24.58 -5.71 13.55
N ILE A 218 -23.99 -6.88 13.78
CA ILE A 218 -23.63 -7.81 12.72
C ILE A 218 -24.89 -8.54 12.22
N ILE A 219 -25.23 -8.31 10.96
CA ILE A 219 -26.37 -8.94 10.27
C ILE A 219 -25.95 -9.97 9.21
N GLY A 220 -24.65 -10.02 8.90
CA GLY A 220 -24.07 -10.99 7.98
C GLY A 220 -22.55 -11.01 8.11
N ARG A 221 -21.94 -12.17 7.86
CA ARG A 221 -20.49 -12.35 7.91
C ARG A 221 -20.01 -13.30 6.82
N ASP A 222 -18.78 -13.07 6.37
CA ASP A 222 -17.99 -13.96 5.52
C ASP A 222 -16.54 -13.94 6.02
N MET A 223 -15.87 -15.09 6.00
CA MET A 223 -14.54 -15.26 6.58
C MET A 223 -13.65 -16.13 5.70
N LEU A 224 -12.50 -15.59 5.33
CA LEU A 224 -11.53 -16.19 4.43
C LEU A 224 -10.20 -16.34 5.18
N PHE A 225 -9.87 -17.58 5.54
CA PHE A 225 -8.59 -17.94 6.12
C PHE A 225 -7.50 -18.00 5.04
N PRO A 226 -6.21 -18.02 5.42
CA PRO A 226 -5.10 -18.18 4.47
C PRO A 226 -5.30 -19.31 3.44
N SER A 227 -5.83 -20.47 3.85
CA SER A 227 -6.14 -21.57 2.93
C SER A 227 -7.28 -21.26 1.97
N ASP A 228 -8.34 -20.59 2.44
CA ASP A 228 -9.45 -20.17 1.59
C ASP A 228 -8.96 -19.15 0.55
N LEU A 229 -8.05 -18.24 0.94
CA LEU A 229 -7.43 -17.26 0.04
C LEU A 229 -6.56 -17.93 -1.04
N GLU A 230 -5.79 -18.95 -0.66
CA GLU A 230 -5.00 -19.74 -1.58
C GLU A 230 -5.88 -20.47 -2.60
N GLU A 231 -6.93 -21.15 -2.13
CA GLU A 231 -7.82 -21.93 -2.98
C GLU A 231 -8.64 -21.04 -3.93
N GLN A 232 -9.27 -19.98 -3.41
CA GLN A 232 -10.21 -19.17 -4.18
C GLN A 232 -9.52 -18.18 -5.12
N PHE A 233 -8.34 -17.67 -4.75
CA PHE A 233 -7.67 -16.61 -5.51
C PHE A 233 -6.31 -17.04 -6.08
N SER A 234 -5.91 -18.30 -5.90
CA SER A 234 -4.59 -18.82 -6.33
C SER A 234 -3.42 -18.06 -5.69
N LEU A 235 -3.60 -17.59 -4.45
CA LEU A 235 -2.58 -16.89 -3.67
C LEU A 235 -1.76 -17.92 -2.89
N THR A 236 -0.64 -18.37 -3.44
CA THR A 236 0.27 -19.32 -2.76
C THR A 236 0.57 -18.84 -1.34
N GLY A 237 0.45 -19.75 -0.37
CA GLY A 237 0.60 -19.50 1.07
C GLY A 237 -0.48 -18.60 1.69
N GLY A 238 -1.56 -18.30 0.97
CA GLY A 238 -2.60 -17.36 1.39
C GLY A 238 -2.15 -15.91 1.43
N ASN A 239 -1.03 -15.57 0.77
CA ASN A 239 -0.42 -14.26 0.90
C ASN A 239 -1.00 -13.22 -0.05
N ILE A 240 -1.69 -12.23 0.53
CA ILE A 240 -2.29 -11.10 -0.19
C ILE A 240 -1.27 -10.15 -0.83
N PHE A 241 0.01 -10.28 -0.48
CA PHE A 241 1.13 -9.57 -1.10
C PHE A 241 1.88 -10.43 -2.14
N HIS A 242 1.31 -11.57 -2.55
CA HIS A 242 1.87 -12.52 -3.50
C HIS A 242 3.06 -13.32 -2.94
N ASP A 243 4.10 -12.64 -2.43
CA ASP A 243 5.28 -13.19 -1.77
C ASP A 243 6.06 -12.11 -1.00
N ALA A 244 6.40 -11.00 -1.67
CA ALA A 244 7.24 -9.92 -1.15
C ALA A 244 6.88 -8.56 -1.79
N TRP A 245 7.54 -7.51 -1.33
CA TRP A 245 7.49 -6.18 -1.96
C TRP A 245 8.30 -6.16 -3.26
N TYR A 246 7.71 -5.63 -4.32
CA TYR A 246 8.36 -5.55 -5.63
C TYR A 246 8.87 -4.15 -5.92
N TYR A 247 10.01 -4.08 -6.60
CA TYR A 247 10.57 -2.85 -7.15
C TYR A 247 10.42 -2.85 -8.67
N VAL A 248 10.07 -1.69 -9.22
CA VAL A 248 9.98 -1.49 -10.67
C VAL A 248 11.35 -1.12 -11.19
N GLN A 249 11.84 -1.86 -12.19
CA GLN A 249 13.08 -1.52 -12.89
C GLN A 249 12.99 -0.11 -13.52
N GLY A 250 14.03 0.70 -13.34
CA GLY A 250 14.06 2.13 -13.65
C GLY A 250 13.39 3.02 -12.59
N GLY A 251 12.95 2.45 -11.47
CA GLY A 251 12.26 3.14 -10.38
C GLY A 251 10.81 3.53 -10.72
N MET A 252 10.14 4.19 -9.76
CA MET A 252 8.72 4.59 -9.88
C MET A 252 8.44 5.57 -11.05
N GLY A 253 9.46 6.29 -11.53
CA GLY A 253 9.35 7.11 -12.74
C GLY A 253 9.04 6.27 -13.99
N GLY A 254 9.52 5.02 -14.04
CA GLY A 254 9.22 4.05 -15.10
C GLY A 254 7.71 3.77 -15.22
N VAL A 255 7.02 3.61 -14.09
CA VAL A 255 5.55 3.42 -14.06
C VAL A 255 4.83 4.62 -14.67
N SER A 256 5.19 5.83 -14.25
CA SER A 256 4.57 7.06 -14.77
C SER A 256 4.79 7.21 -16.28
N ASN A 257 6.00 6.88 -16.76
CA ASN A 257 6.33 6.90 -18.19
C ASN A 257 5.56 5.84 -18.97
N ALA A 258 5.36 4.64 -18.41
CA ALA A 258 4.56 3.59 -19.03
C ALA A 258 3.09 4.02 -19.16
N ILE A 259 2.51 4.59 -18.11
CA ILE A 259 1.14 5.15 -18.13
C ILE A 259 1.03 6.26 -19.18
N ALA A 260 1.98 7.20 -19.21
CA ALA A 260 2.00 8.29 -20.19
C ALA A 260 2.12 7.77 -21.63
N SER A 261 2.91 6.72 -21.85
CA SER A 261 3.09 6.09 -23.16
C SER A 261 1.80 5.39 -23.62
N SER A 262 1.14 4.67 -22.73
CA SER A 262 -0.17 4.06 -22.99
C SER A 262 -1.23 5.11 -23.33
N ALA A 263 -1.28 6.21 -22.58
CA ALA A 263 -2.20 7.32 -22.85
C ALA A 263 -1.97 7.93 -24.25
N ARG A 264 -0.70 8.20 -24.62
CA ARG A 264 -0.36 8.69 -25.96
C ARG A 264 -0.74 7.70 -27.06
N ALA A 265 -0.54 6.41 -26.84
CA ALA A 265 -0.95 5.37 -27.80
C ALA A 265 -2.47 5.33 -28.00
N ALA A 266 -3.24 5.68 -26.97
CA ALA A 266 -4.70 5.88 -27.05
C ALA A 266 -5.13 7.23 -27.65
N GLY A 267 -4.17 8.07 -28.10
CA GLY A 267 -4.44 9.37 -28.72
C GLY A 267 -4.51 10.55 -27.74
N VAL A 268 -4.12 10.38 -26.48
CA VAL A 268 -4.08 11.47 -25.49
C VAL A 268 -2.90 12.39 -25.77
N GLU A 269 -3.17 13.70 -25.85
CA GLU A 269 -2.15 14.73 -25.85
C GLU A 269 -1.71 15.05 -24.42
N ILE A 270 -0.40 14.99 -24.14
CA ILE A 270 0.17 15.33 -22.83
C ILE A 270 1.04 16.58 -22.99
N ARG A 271 0.61 17.68 -22.38
CA ARG A 271 1.32 18.96 -22.37
C ARG A 271 1.95 19.20 -21.00
N THR A 272 3.26 19.44 -20.97
CA THR A 272 4.01 19.80 -19.75
C THR A 272 4.32 21.29 -19.72
N ASN A 273 4.73 21.82 -18.56
CA ASN A 273 5.01 23.26 -18.37
C ASN A 273 3.81 24.17 -18.73
N CYS A 274 2.59 23.65 -18.62
CA CYS A 274 1.34 24.33 -18.94
C CYS A 274 0.51 24.51 -17.66
N SER A 275 0.98 25.38 -16.75
CA SER A 275 0.26 25.64 -15.49
C SER A 275 -1.12 26.22 -15.77
N VAL A 276 -2.15 25.58 -15.22
CA VAL A 276 -3.53 26.05 -15.29
C VAL A 276 -3.72 27.20 -14.30
N LYS A 277 -4.24 28.32 -14.80
CA LYS A 277 -4.59 29.50 -14.00
C LYS A 277 -5.97 29.36 -13.36
N HIS A 278 -6.97 28.96 -14.15
CA HIS A 278 -8.31 28.65 -13.65
C HIS A 278 -9.08 27.72 -14.60
N ILE A 279 -10.14 27.12 -14.08
CA ILE A 279 -11.14 26.35 -14.84
C ILE A 279 -12.20 27.34 -15.35
N ASP A 280 -12.45 27.38 -16.65
CA ASP A 280 -13.45 28.26 -17.25
C ASP A 280 -14.85 27.63 -17.08
N ILE A 281 -15.72 28.31 -16.34
CA ILE A 281 -17.08 27.86 -16.03
C ILE A 281 -18.05 28.99 -16.36
N ARG A 282 -19.03 28.70 -17.23
CA ARG A 282 -20.05 29.66 -17.66
C ARG A 282 -21.42 29.02 -17.59
N ASN A 283 -22.41 29.75 -17.06
CA ASN A 283 -23.77 29.23 -16.87
C ASN A 283 -23.78 27.86 -16.17
N SER A 284 -22.95 27.72 -15.12
CA SER A 284 -22.76 26.49 -14.34
C SER A 284 -22.26 25.28 -15.16
N LYS A 285 -21.60 25.51 -16.30
CA LYS A 285 -20.98 24.47 -17.14
C LYS A 285 -19.51 24.77 -17.38
N VAL A 286 -18.69 23.73 -17.29
CA VAL A 286 -17.27 23.81 -17.65
C VAL A 286 -17.15 23.98 -19.16
N GLU A 287 -16.36 24.97 -19.59
CA GLU A 287 -15.99 25.18 -21.00
C GLU A 287 -14.54 24.80 -21.30
N GLY A 288 -13.72 24.61 -20.27
CA GLY A 288 -12.32 24.21 -20.41
C GLY A 288 -11.45 24.74 -19.27
N VAL A 289 -10.18 25.01 -19.58
CA VAL A 289 -9.20 25.61 -18.66
C VAL A 289 -8.45 26.76 -19.35
N VAL A 290 -8.01 27.73 -18.56
CA VAL A 290 -7.13 28.81 -19.02
C VAL A 290 -5.78 28.64 -18.36
N LEU A 291 -4.71 28.68 -19.15
CA LEU A 291 -3.34 28.59 -18.69
C LEU A 291 -2.80 29.94 -18.20
N GLU A 292 -1.70 29.93 -17.45
CA GLU A 292 -1.05 31.16 -16.96
C GLU A 292 -0.58 32.09 -18.07
N ASN A 293 -0.23 31.54 -19.24
CA ASN A 293 0.14 32.33 -20.43
C ASN A 293 -1.07 32.94 -21.17
N GLY A 294 -2.30 32.73 -20.67
CA GLY A 294 -3.55 33.22 -21.26
C GLY A 294 -4.17 32.31 -22.32
N GLU A 295 -3.53 31.20 -22.69
CA GLU A 295 -4.09 30.23 -23.64
C GLU A 295 -5.32 29.52 -23.03
N GLY A 296 -6.41 29.44 -23.79
CA GLY A 296 -7.61 28.70 -23.42
C GLY A 296 -7.67 27.34 -24.10
N ILE A 297 -7.78 26.27 -23.31
CA ILE A 297 -7.97 24.89 -23.80
C ILE A 297 -9.43 24.51 -23.55
N LYS A 298 -10.20 24.30 -24.62
CA LYS A 298 -11.62 23.94 -24.53
C LYS A 298 -11.81 22.47 -24.16
N GLY A 299 -12.78 22.20 -23.30
CA GLY A 299 -13.14 20.83 -22.90
C GLY A 299 -14.54 20.79 -22.30
N LYS A 300 -15.30 19.75 -22.63
CA LYS A 300 -16.65 19.54 -22.06
C LYS A 300 -16.62 19.04 -20.61
N ILE A 301 -15.48 18.46 -20.21
CA ILE A 301 -15.24 17.84 -18.92
C ILE A 301 -13.83 18.25 -18.50
N VAL A 302 -13.66 18.62 -17.24
CA VAL A 302 -12.36 18.83 -16.60
C VAL A 302 -12.30 17.93 -15.38
N ALA A 303 -11.31 17.04 -15.34
CA ALA A 303 -10.97 16.22 -14.19
C ALA A 303 -9.66 16.77 -13.58
N SER A 304 -9.72 17.31 -12.36
CA SER A 304 -8.55 17.89 -11.69
C SER A 304 -7.91 16.88 -10.75
N ASN A 305 -6.62 16.60 -10.96
CA ASN A 305 -5.79 15.82 -10.04
C ASN A 305 -4.97 16.73 -9.09
N ALA A 306 -5.11 18.06 -9.21
CA ALA A 306 -4.60 18.96 -8.18
C ALA A 306 -5.35 18.72 -6.87
N THR A 307 -4.72 19.02 -5.73
CA THR A 307 -5.36 18.85 -4.42
C THR A 307 -6.72 19.56 -4.40
N GLY A 308 -7.67 19.03 -3.62
CA GLY A 308 -8.97 19.68 -3.46
C GLY A 308 -8.82 21.14 -3.04
N TYR A 309 -7.88 21.42 -2.13
CA TYR A 309 -7.52 22.77 -1.72
C TYR A 309 -7.15 23.66 -2.92
N THR A 310 -6.16 23.28 -3.73
CA THR A 310 -5.75 24.07 -4.90
C THR A 310 -6.87 24.22 -5.91
N THR A 311 -7.60 23.13 -6.20
CA THR A 311 -8.73 23.18 -7.15
C THR A 311 -9.80 24.19 -6.71
N PHE A 312 -10.28 24.11 -5.46
CA PHE A 312 -11.39 24.95 -5.00
C PHE A 312 -10.97 26.35 -4.53
N LYS A 313 -9.72 26.52 -4.09
CA LYS A 313 -9.19 27.82 -3.68
C LYS A 313 -8.73 28.64 -4.88
N ASP A 314 -7.91 28.04 -5.72
CA ASP A 314 -7.09 28.75 -6.69
C ASP A 314 -7.61 28.57 -8.12
N LEU A 315 -8.09 27.38 -8.49
CA LEU A 315 -8.48 27.08 -9.88
C LEU A 315 -9.96 27.36 -10.20
N ILE A 316 -10.87 27.34 -9.22
CA ILE A 316 -12.29 27.70 -9.43
C ILE A 316 -12.52 29.12 -8.94
N LEU A 317 -13.02 29.99 -9.83
CA LEU A 317 -13.32 31.38 -9.52
C LEU A 317 -14.45 31.52 -8.47
N ASN A 318 -14.31 32.48 -7.57
CA ASN A 318 -15.21 32.64 -6.41
C ASN A 318 -16.65 32.98 -6.79
N ASP A 319 -16.86 33.72 -7.88
CA ASP A 319 -18.16 34.12 -8.40
C ASP A 319 -19.01 32.89 -8.79
N VAL A 320 -18.40 31.88 -9.41
CA VAL A 320 -19.06 30.61 -9.73
C VAL A 320 -19.56 29.92 -8.46
N ILE A 321 -18.72 29.87 -7.42
CA ILE A 321 -19.01 29.15 -6.18
C ILE A 321 -20.12 29.84 -5.39
N GLN A 322 -20.08 31.17 -5.27
CA GLN A 322 -21.05 31.95 -4.48
C GLN A 322 -22.50 31.79 -4.96
N THR A 323 -22.72 31.40 -6.22
CA THR A 323 -24.05 31.19 -6.78
C THR A 323 -24.66 29.82 -6.45
N ASN A 324 -23.91 28.90 -5.84
CA ASN A 324 -24.37 27.56 -5.51
C ASN A 324 -24.05 27.20 -4.05
N ALA A 325 -25.09 27.10 -3.22
CA ALA A 325 -24.95 26.84 -1.78
C ALA A 325 -24.22 25.52 -1.45
N GLU A 326 -24.42 24.46 -2.26
CA GLU A 326 -23.74 23.19 -2.06
C GLU A 326 -22.24 23.31 -2.34
N LEU A 327 -21.86 24.06 -3.39
CA LEU A 327 -20.44 24.32 -3.70
C LEU A 327 -19.78 25.23 -2.68
N VAL A 328 -20.49 26.21 -2.12
CA VAL A 328 -20.00 27.03 -1.01
C VAL A 328 -19.66 26.15 0.18
N GLU A 329 -20.58 25.25 0.55
CA GLU A 329 -20.40 24.37 1.70
C GLU A 329 -19.28 23.36 1.46
N LEU A 330 -19.24 22.74 0.28
CA LEU A 330 -18.16 21.83 -0.12
C LEU A 330 -16.79 22.54 -0.09
N LYS A 331 -16.69 23.76 -0.64
CA LYS A 331 -15.46 24.55 -0.58
C LYS A 331 -15.06 24.82 0.87
N ARG A 332 -16.00 25.22 1.73
CA ARG A 332 -15.72 25.46 3.15
C ARG A 332 -15.13 24.20 3.81
N HIS A 333 -15.72 23.03 3.59
CA HIS A 333 -15.21 21.77 4.11
C HIS A 333 -13.80 21.46 3.59
N ILE A 334 -13.60 21.51 2.27
CA ILE A 334 -12.30 21.24 1.64
C ILE A 334 -11.21 22.17 2.18
N LEU A 335 -11.49 23.48 2.29
CA LEU A 335 -10.49 24.44 2.76
C LEU A 335 -10.16 24.30 4.25
N GLN A 336 -11.00 23.64 5.04
CA GLN A 336 -10.79 23.37 6.46
C GLN A 336 -10.12 22.03 6.74
N MET A 337 -9.93 21.17 5.72
CA MET A 337 -9.19 19.92 5.87
C MET A 337 -7.73 20.21 6.22
N ASP A 338 -7.13 19.36 7.05
CA ASP A 338 -5.71 19.42 7.33
C ASP A 338 -4.92 18.70 6.22
N TYR A 339 -4.13 19.48 5.48
CA TYR A 339 -3.23 18.98 4.42
C TYR A 339 -1.77 18.95 4.87
N SER A 340 -1.50 19.22 6.15
CA SER A 340 -0.14 19.21 6.66
C SER A 340 0.44 17.79 6.63
N SER A 341 1.74 17.70 6.31
CA SER A 341 2.50 16.46 6.35
C SER A 341 3.70 16.68 7.26
N GLY A 342 3.96 15.69 8.10
CA GLY A 342 5.10 15.69 9.02
C GLY A 342 6.32 14.97 8.49
N THR A 343 6.47 14.84 7.16
CA THR A 343 7.49 13.99 6.56
C THR A 343 8.55 14.81 5.81
N THR A 344 9.82 14.47 6.00
CA THR A 344 10.94 14.98 5.19
C THR A 344 11.57 13.87 4.38
N LYS A 345 11.89 14.16 3.11
CA LYS A 345 12.59 13.24 2.22
C LYS A 345 14.03 13.70 1.99
N ILE A 346 14.99 12.79 2.17
CA ILE A 346 16.41 13.03 1.91
C ILE A 346 16.89 11.96 0.92
N ASN A 347 17.52 12.37 -0.18
CA ASN A 347 18.08 11.45 -1.17
C ASN A 347 19.60 11.50 -1.08
N LEU A 348 20.23 10.34 -0.94
CA LEU A 348 21.67 10.20 -0.80
C LEU A 348 22.23 9.35 -1.94
N ALA A 349 23.38 9.77 -2.45
CA ALA A 349 24.25 8.93 -3.26
C ALA A 349 25.39 8.46 -2.36
N LEU A 350 25.53 7.15 -2.19
CA LEU A 350 26.51 6.51 -1.32
C LEU A 350 27.61 5.86 -2.16
N SER A 351 28.85 5.95 -1.69
CA SER A 351 30.02 5.29 -2.26
C SER A 351 30.18 3.82 -1.84
N GLY A 352 29.32 3.34 -0.94
CA GLY A 352 29.25 1.96 -0.47
C GLY A 352 27.97 1.69 0.30
N LEU A 353 27.83 0.47 0.81
CA LEU A 353 26.67 0.08 1.61
C LEU A 353 26.91 0.34 3.11
N PRO A 354 25.90 0.82 3.86
CA PRO A 354 25.97 0.93 5.32
C PRO A 354 26.32 -0.41 5.97
N ASN A 355 27.04 -0.38 7.09
CA ASN A 355 27.31 -1.56 7.90
C ASN A 355 26.56 -1.44 9.23
N PHE A 356 25.41 -2.10 9.34
CA PHE A 356 24.54 -1.99 10.51
C PHE A 356 25.04 -2.83 11.68
N LEU A 357 24.99 -2.29 12.89
CA LEU A 357 25.40 -3.01 14.11
C LEU A 357 24.53 -4.23 14.41
N ALA A 358 23.24 -4.16 14.07
CA ALA A 358 22.27 -5.23 14.33
C ALA A 358 22.46 -6.46 13.42
N ASP A 359 22.94 -6.26 12.19
CA ASP A 359 23.28 -7.32 11.25
C ASP A 359 24.51 -6.89 10.42
N PRO A 360 25.74 -7.07 10.98
CA PRO A 360 26.95 -6.58 10.35
C PRO A 360 27.25 -7.26 9.00
N ASN A 361 27.78 -6.48 8.07
CA ASN A 361 28.07 -6.92 6.72
C ASN A 361 29.11 -8.06 6.71
N LYS A 362 28.76 -9.17 6.06
CA LYS A 362 29.66 -10.32 5.88
C LYS A 362 30.70 -10.10 4.78
N THR A 363 30.36 -9.29 3.78
CA THR A 363 31.23 -8.95 2.64
C THR A 363 31.19 -7.45 2.38
N ASN A 364 32.28 -6.91 1.82
CA ASN A 364 32.39 -5.49 1.47
C ASN A 364 31.75 -5.24 0.11
N ASN A 365 30.91 -4.20 0.01
CA ASN A 365 30.28 -3.73 -1.23
C ASN A 365 29.43 -4.75 -2.01
N GLU A 366 29.03 -5.84 -1.36
CA GLU A 366 27.95 -6.70 -1.84
C GLU A 366 26.73 -6.50 -0.95
N PHE A 367 25.56 -6.36 -1.59
CA PHE A 367 24.32 -6.26 -0.84
C PHE A 367 24.01 -7.60 -0.17
N GLN A 368 23.23 -7.49 0.91
CA GLN A 368 22.81 -8.60 1.76
C GLN A 368 21.31 -8.41 2.01
N PRO A 369 20.59 -9.42 2.52
CA PRO A 369 19.13 -9.36 2.64
C PRO A 369 18.61 -8.10 3.35
N HIS A 370 19.30 -7.62 4.40
CA HIS A 370 18.92 -6.41 5.14
C HIS A 370 19.10 -5.10 4.35
N HIS A 371 19.90 -5.10 3.27
CA HIS A 371 20.02 -3.95 2.37
C HIS A 371 18.88 -3.87 1.33
N GLN A 372 18.13 -4.96 1.18
CA GLN A 372 17.07 -5.12 0.18
C GLN A 372 15.66 -4.95 0.76
N CYS A 373 15.56 -4.49 2.01
CA CYS A 373 14.30 -4.22 2.69
C CYS A 373 14.15 -2.74 3.06
N THR A 374 13.01 -2.38 3.67
CA THR A 374 12.86 -1.11 4.37
C THR A 374 13.54 -1.20 5.73
N ILE A 375 14.48 -0.31 5.99
CA ILE A 375 15.23 -0.24 7.24
C ILE A 375 14.62 0.87 8.08
N HIS A 376 14.12 0.52 9.26
CA HIS A 376 13.48 1.47 10.19
C HIS A 376 14.38 1.68 11.40
N MET A 377 14.61 2.94 11.76
CA MET A 377 15.40 3.35 12.93
C MET A 377 14.59 4.30 13.79
N ASN A 378 14.84 4.28 15.11
CA ASN A 378 14.10 5.06 16.10
C ASN A 378 12.59 4.70 16.16
N SER A 379 12.23 3.51 15.68
CA SER A 379 10.87 2.96 15.67
C SER A 379 10.68 1.82 16.67
N GLU A 380 11.65 1.58 17.54
CA GLU A 380 11.70 0.42 18.45
C GLU A 380 10.77 0.57 19.65
N SER A 381 10.28 1.80 19.91
CA SER A 381 9.52 2.14 21.11
C SER A 381 8.44 3.19 20.84
N ILE A 382 7.20 2.91 21.25
CA ILE A 382 6.07 3.85 21.17
C ILE A 382 6.37 5.16 21.93
N PRO A 383 6.94 5.15 23.16
CA PRO A 383 7.44 6.36 23.81
C PRO A 383 8.38 7.24 22.97
N ASN A 384 9.29 6.64 22.18
CA ASN A 384 10.21 7.40 21.33
C ASN A 384 9.43 8.11 20.21
N LEU A 385 8.53 7.39 19.55
CA LEU A 385 7.64 7.95 18.52
C LEU A 385 6.74 9.04 19.07
N HIS A 386 6.18 8.83 20.26
CA HIS A 386 5.37 9.83 20.94
C HIS A 386 6.19 11.09 21.26
N THR A 387 7.43 10.93 21.72
CA THR A 387 8.32 12.07 21.99
C THR A 387 8.61 12.86 20.70
N ALA A 388 8.97 12.16 19.62
CA ALA A 388 9.20 12.79 18.32
C ALA A 388 7.96 13.54 17.82
N TYR A 389 6.77 12.94 17.97
CA TYR A 389 5.50 13.56 17.67
C TYR A 389 5.24 14.83 18.50
N GLN A 390 5.48 14.78 19.82
CA GLN A 390 5.30 15.94 20.71
C GLN A 390 6.29 17.07 20.36
N GLU A 391 7.53 16.76 20.00
CA GLU A 391 8.50 17.76 19.55
C GLU A 391 7.99 18.46 18.28
N ALA A 392 7.46 17.70 17.31
CA ALA A 392 6.87 18.25 16.10
C ALA A 392 5.63 19.12 16.38
N LEU A 393 4.73 18.70 17.27
CA LEU A 393 3.60 19.53 17.70
C LEU A 393 4.06 20.87 18.30
N ASN A 394 5.20 20.87 18.98
CA ASN A 394 5.82 22.06 19.54
C ASN A 394 6.62 22.89 18.51
N GLY A 395 6.53 22.56 17.22
CA GLY A 395 7.18 23.27 16.12
C GLY A 395 8.68 23.02 16.02
N LYS A 396 9.20 21.94 16.62
CA LYS A 396 10.62 21.56 16.55
C LYS A 396 10.77 20.24 15.82
N PRO A 397 11.72 20.09 14.89
CA PRO A 397 12.04 18.78 14.34
C PRO A 397 12.53 17.87 15.48
N SER A 398 12.13 16.60 15.44
CA SER A 398 12.58 15.63 16.44
C SER A 398 14.10 15.51 16.44
N LYS A 399 14.70 15.39 17.63
CA LYS A 399 16.14 15.04 17.76
C LYS A 399 16.43 13.58 17.45
N HIS A 400 15.42 12.73 17.62
CA HIS A 400 15.42 11.31 17.31
C HIS A 400 14.25 11.03 16.36
N PRO A 401 14.30 11.53 15.11
CA PRO A 401 13.23 11.27 14.16
C PRO A 401 13.14 9.78 13.87
N LEU A 402 11.93 9.26 13.63
CA LEU A 402 11.80 7.97 12.96
C LEU A 402 12.42 8.12 11.57
N ILE A 403 13.30 7.20 11.20
CA ILE A 403 13.96 7.17 9.89
C ILE A 403 13.58 5.87 9.20
N GLU A 404 12.95 5.99 8.05
CA GLU A 404 12.78 4.89 7.10
C GLU A 404 13.79 5.07 5.97
N MET A 405 14.64 4.06 5.76
CA MET A 405 15.64 4.02 4.71
C MET A 405 15.35 2.88 3.74
N VAL A 406 15.45 3.15 2.45
CA VAL A 406 15.51 2.14 1.39
C VAL A 406 16.72 2.35 0.51
N ILE A 407 17.35 1.26 0.06
CA ILE A 407 18.52 1.29 -0.84
C ILE A 407 18.14 0.61 -2.16
N PRO A 408 17.31 1.24 -3.02
CA PRO A 408 16.74 0.60 -4.20
C PRO A 408 17.78 0.10 -5.21
N SER A 409 19.00 0.66 -5.19
CA SER A 409 20.05 0.23 -6.12
C SER A 409 20.61 -1.16 -5.82
N THR A 410 20.28 -1.74 -4.66
CA THR A 410 20.57 -3.15 -4.33
C THR A 410 19.64 -4.14 -5.05
N LEU A 411 18.52 -3.66 -5.59
CA LEU A 411 17.53 -4.44 -6.32
C LEU A 411 17.52 -4.06 -7.80
N ASP A 412 17.76 -2.79 -8.11
CA ASP A 412 17.87 -2.28 -9.47
C ASP A 412 19.21 -1.59 -9.70
N PRO A 413 20.21 -2.28 -10.31
CA PRO A 413 21.52 -1.69 -10.55
C PRO A 413 21.51 -0.58 -11.60
N THR A 414 20.38 -0.32 -12.30
CA THR A 414 20.32 0.70 -13.34
C THR A 414 20.22 2.14 -12.82
N ILE A 415 19.94 2.32 -11.53
CA ILE A 415 19.73 3.64 -10.92
C ILE A 415 20.98 4.20 -10.22
N ALA A 416 22.08 3.46 -10.18
CA ALA A 416 23.34 3.89 -9.59
C ALA A 416 24.56 3.41 -10.40
N PRO A 417 25.68 4.17 -10.43
CA PRO A 417 26.93 3.67 -10.98
C PRO A 417 27.42 2.41 -10.27
N LYS A 418 28.22 1.58 -10.95
CA LYS A 418 28.79 0.36 -10.37
C LYS A 418 29.62 0.69 -9.11
N GLY A 419 29.28 0.04 -8.00
CA GLY A 419 29.93 0.26 -6.69
C GLY A 419 29.38 1.46 -5.91
N CYS A 420 28.45 2.22 -6.47
CA CYS A 420 27.72 3.27 -5.78
C CYS A 420 26.28 2.83 -5.51
N HIS A 421 25.64 3.50 -4.56
CA HIS A 421 24.28 3.19 -4.17
C HIS A 421 23.42 4.44 -4.03
N VAL A 422 22.11 4.29 -4.18
CA VAL A 422 21.15 5.35 -3.86
C VAL A 422 20.42 4.93 -2.60
N ALA A 423 20.46 5.76 -1.57
CA ALA A 423 19.65 5.60 -0.37
C ALA A 423 18.60 6.71 -0.30
N LEU A 424 17.35 6.34 -0.08
CA LEU A 424 16.23 7.25 0.10
C LEU A 424 15.79 7.19 1.55
N LEU A 425 15.79 8.34 2.23
CA LEU A 425 15.35 8.46 3.61
C LEU A 425 14.01 9.20 3.65
N PHE A 426 13.07 8.65 4.40
CA PHE A 426 11.84 9.30 4.80
C PHE A 426 11.85 9.43 6.32
N THR A 427 11.87 10.65 6.80
CA THR A 427 11.87 10.92 8.24
C THR A 427 10.52 11.48 8.65
N GLN A 428 10.01 11.03 9.79
CA GLN A 428 8.73 11.47 10.32
C GLN A 428 8.88 12.51 11.42
N TYR A 429 7.79 13.21 11.69
CA TYR A 429 7.67 14.25 12.72
C TYR A 429 8.57 15.47 12.47
N THR A 430 8.61 15.92 11.22
CA THR A 430 9.10 17.27 10.89
C THR A 430 7.95 18.27 10.88
N PRO A 431 7.99 19.33 11.68
CA PRO A 431 6.86 20.24 11.81
C PRO A 431 6.65 21.04 10.52
N TYR A 432 5.39 21.15 10.09
CA TYR A 432 4.98 21.99 8.96
C TYR A 432 4.64 23.44 9.41
N ARG A 433 4.11 23.57 10.64
CA ARG A 433 3.72 24.84 11.26
C ARG A 433 4.25 24.92 12.69
N LEU A 434 4.46 26.14 13.15
CA LEU A 434 4.70 26.47 14.55
C LEU A 434 3.39 26.34 15.36
N PRO A 435 3.46 26.20 16.70
CA PRO A 435 2.27 26.11 17.56
C PRO A 435 1.31 27.30 17.44
N ASN A 436 1.81 28.47 17.04
CA ASN A 436 1.01 29.66 16.79
C ASN A 436 0.35 29.68 15.39
N GLY A 437 0.42 28.58 14.64
CA GLY A 437 -0.16 28.42 13.31
C GLY A 437 0.65 29.00 12.16
N LYS A 438 1.75 29.72 12.42
CA LYS A 438 2.62 30.24 11.36
C LYS A 438 3.37 29.10 10.69
N GLN A 439 3.57 29.21 9.38
CA GLN A 439 4.43 28.29 8.65
C GLN A 439 5.88 28.42 9.13
N ILE A 440 6.58 27.29 9.21
CA ILE A 440 8.01 27.29 9.55
C ILE A 440 8.80 27.79 8.35
N GLU A 441 9.76 28.68 8.61
CA GLU A 441 10.70 29.15 7.61
C GLU A 441 11.79 28.08 7.39
N ILE A 442 11.77 27.43 6.22
CA ILE A 442 12.73 26.39 5.85
C ILE A 442 13.78 27.00 4.93
N ASN A 443 14.86 27.50 5.51
CA ASN A 443 16.05 27.97 4.79
C ASN A 443 17.10 26.84 4.66
N ASP A 444 18.20 27.09 3.96
CA ASP A 444 19.23 26.07 3.72
C ASP A 444 19.98 25.68 5.00
N GLU A 445 20.13 26.60 5.95
CA GLU A 445 20.71 26.30 7.27
C GLU A 445 19.84 25.33 8.07
N TYR A 446 18.51 25.53 8.06
CA TYR A 446 17.56 24.62 8.69
C TYR A 446 17.64 23.20 8.07
N LYS A 447 17.70 23.13 6.73
CA LYS A 447 17.84 21.85 6.01
C LYS A 447 19.15 21.14 6.38
N GLU A 448 20.26 21.87 6.39
CA GLU A 448 21.58 21.31 6.73
C GLU A 448 21.62 20.82 8.19
N ASN A 449 21.12 21.60 9.14
CA ASN A 449 21.04 21.20 10.54
C ASN A 449 20.18 19.95 10.75
N TYR A 450 19.04 19.87 10.05
CA TYR A 450 18.18 18.69 10.10
C TYR A 450 18.84 17.48 9.44
N TYR A 451 19.48 17.67 8.27
CA TYR A 451 20.28 16.64 7.61
C TYR A 451 21.34 16.07 8.55
N ARG A 452 22.13 16.92 9.22
CA ARG A 452 23.14 16.49 10.20
C ARG A 452 22.54 15.70 11.35
N THR A 453 21.37 16.11 11.85
CA THR A 453 20.64 15.37 12.88
C THR A 453 20.33 13.95 12.42
N VAL A 454 19.77 13.81 11.21
CA VAL A 454 19.43 12.50 10.63
C VAL A 454 20.67 11.63 10.40
N ILE A 455 21.76 12.19 9.86
CA ILE A 455 23.01 11.44 9.65
C ILE A 455 23.64 10.99 10.97
N ASN A 456 23.64 11.85 12.00
CA ASN A 456 24.15 11.51 13.32
C ASN A 456 23.35 10.39 13.99
N GLU A 457 22.04 10.33 13.73
CA GLU A 457 21.21 9.22 14.21
C GLU A 457 21.56 7.92 13.46
N ILE A 458 21.70 7.97 12.13
CA ILE A 458 22.10 6.79 11.35
C ILE A 458 23.48 6.26 11.79
N GLU A 459 24.43 7.14 12.10
CA GLU A 459 25.77 6.78 12.63
C GLU A 459 25.69 5.92 13.91
N GLN A 460 24.65 6.06 14.73
CA GLN A 460 24.47 5.22 15.92
C GLN A 460 24.11 3.77 15.56
N TYR A 461 23.43 3.56 14.43
CA TYR A 461 23.04 2.24 13.93
C TYR A 461 24.05 1.65 12.94
N ALA A 462 24.75 2.50 12.17
CA ALA A 462 25.73 2.13 11.17
C ALA A 462 26.96 3.06 11.21
N PRO A 463 27.90 2.84 12.15
CA PRO A 463 29.09 3.69 12.29
C PRO A 463 29.90 3.78 11.00
N GLY A 464 30.25 5.00 10.59
CA GLY A 464 30.96 5.31 9.35
C GLY A 464 30.05 5.62 8.16
N PHE A 465 28.73 5.66 8.34
CA PHE A 465 27.76 6.04 7.30
C PHE A 465 28.05 7.41 6.68
N GLU A 466 28.45 8.41 7.45
CA GLU A 466 28.75 9.77 6.97
C GLU A 466 29.93 9.78 5.97
N LYS A 467 30.79 8.75 6.00
CA LYS A 467 31.92 8.62 5.07
C LYS A 467 31.53 7.99 3.74
N LEU A 468 30.35 7.37 3.66
CA LEU A 468 29.82 6.74 2.44
C LEU A 468 29.22 7.81 1.54
#